data_AF-A0A2E9BK33-F1
#
_entry.id   AF-A0A2E9BK33-F1
#
_cell.length_a   1.000
_cell.length_b   1.000
_cell.length_c   1.000
_cell.angle_alpha   90.00
_cell.angle_beta   90.00
_cell.angle_gamma   90.00
#
_symmetry.space_group_name_H-M   'P 1'
#
loop_
_entity.id
_entity.type
_entity.pdbx_description
1 polymer ?
#
loop_
_entity_poly.entity_id
_entity_poly.type
_entity_poly.pdbx_seq_one_letter_code
_entity_poly.pdbx_strand_id
1 'polypeptide(L)'
;MFDEQTLRKIADGDAHCTPCDEVRCHQAVKDFSVALEDLPNLATRTEQGSYSNFCAVYVYDPAQAVRGQDPEGSLHRSFPSLLIYFHHLAPIAALGMSSWGETLRSDGTSSSRHLGGLDLQDISSLDAVRPHSLQSRVDAALRRTAYAVQPPEYFMQFAPDWFGSSRRSEGAAPWNRLFHLFFQVVG
;
A
#
# COMPACT_ATOMS: atom_id res chain seq x y z
N MET A 1 -6.24 -9.33 -15.62
CA MET A 1 -6.71 -8.12 -14.95
C MET A 1 -8.21 -8.05 -15.18
N PHE A 2 -9.01 -7.85 -14.13
CA PHE A 2 -10.43 -7.53 -14.32
C PHE A 2 -10.53 -6.13 -14.92
N ASP A 3 -11.51 -5.92 -15.78
CA ASP A 3 -11.78 -4.58 -16.27
C ASP A 3 -12.30 -3.67 -15.13
N GLU A 4 -12.07 -2.37 -15.31
CA GLU A 4 -12.48 -1.32 -14.37
C GLU A 4 -13.98 -1.41 -14.03
N GLN A 5 -14.82 -1.82 -14.98
CA GLN A 5 -16.26 -1.96 -14.82
C GLN A 5 -16.62 -3.04 -13.79
N THR A 6 -15.86 -4.13 -13.74
CA THR A 6 -16.03 -5.21 -12.77
C THR A 6 -15.63 -4.76 -11.36
N LEU A 7 -14.52 -4.02 -11.22
CA LEU A 7 -14.08 -3.47 -9.93
C LEU A 7 -15.07 -2.44 -9.37
N ARG A 8 -15.62 -1.59 -10.23
CA ARG A 8 -16.67 -0.63 -9.86
C ARG A 8 -17.93 -1.31 -9.35
N LYS A 9 -18.39 -2.40 -10.00
CA LYS A 9 -19.55 -3.18 -9.52
C LYS A 9 -19.36 -3.78 -8.12
N ILE A 10 -18.13 -4.16 -7.78
CA ILE A 10 -17.79 -4.67 -6.43
C ILE A 10 -17.85 -3.53 -5.42
N ALA A 11 -17.25 -2.37 -5.74
CA ALA A 11 -17.32 -1.18 -4.89
C ALA A 11 -18.78 -0.69 -4.71
N ASP A 12 -19.58 -0.69 -5.78
CA ASP A 12 -20.98 -0.27 -5.75
C ASP A 12 -21.88 -1.25 -4.95
N GLY A 13 -21.48 -2.52 -4.83
CA GLY A 13 -22.19 -3.55 -4.07
C GLY A 13 -21.86 -3.59 -2.58
N ASP A 14 -20.76 -2.96 -2.16
CA ASP A 14 -20.38 -2.83 -0.76
C ASP A 14 -20.96 -1.52 -0.19
N ALA A 15 -21.91 -1.64 0.74
CA ALA A 15 -22.54 -0.48 1.40
C ALA A 15 -21.55 0.42 2.16
N HIS A 16 -20.31 -0.05 2.37
CA HIS A 16 -19.22 0.71 2.98
C HIS A 16 -18.31 1.41 1.96
N CYS A 17 -18.50 1.20 0.67
CA CYS A 17 -17.71 1.80 -0.40
C CYS A 17 -18.48 2.94 -1.07
N THR A 18 -18.00 4.17 -0.90
CA THR A 18 -18.46 5.30 -1.73
C THR A 18 -17.70 5.28 -3.06
N PRO A 19 -18.31 5.53 -4.22
CA PRO A 19 -17.59 5.56 -5.49
C PRO A 19 -16.37 6.51 -5.44
N CYS A 20 -15.19 5.98 -5.75
CA CYS A 20 -13.93 6.70 -5.83
C CYS A 20 -13.37 6.65 -7.26
N ASP A 21 -12.52 7.60 -7.61
CA ASP A 21 -11.78 7.63 -8.87
C ASP A 21 -10.30 7.92 -8.62
N GLU A 22 -9.48 7.74 -9.65
CA GLU A 22 -8.04 7.93 -9.59
C GLU A 22 -7.65 9.35 -9.12
N VAL A 23 -8.40 10.38 -9.55
CA VAL A 23 -8.14 11.77 -9.16
C VAL A 23 -8.36 11.96 -7.66
N ARG A 24 -9.47 11.43 -7.13
CA ARG A 24 -9.76 11.45 -5.69
C ARG A 24 -8.73 10.64 -4.90
N CYS A 25 -8.28 9.50 -5.42
CA CYS A 25 -7.21 8.73 -4.80
C CYS A 25 -5.89 9.53 -4.72
N HIS A 26 -5.47 10.15 -5.82
CA HIS A 26 -4.27 10.98 -5.83
C HIS A 26 -4.39 12.18 -4.88
N GLN A 27 -5.55 12.81 -4.81
CA GLN A 27 -5.79 13.90 -3.85
C GLN A 27 -5.74 13.39 -2.40
N ALA A 28 -6.36 12.25 -2.10
CA ALA A 28 -6.28 11.59 -0.80
C ALA A 28 -4.83 11.27 -0.40
N VAL A 29 -4.04 10.67 -1.29
CA VAL A 29 -2.62 10.37 -1.05
C VAL A 29 -1.83 11.64 -0.78
N LYS A 30 -2.08 12.71 -1.53
CA LYS A 30 -1.44 14.01 -1.30
C LYS A 30 -1.81 14.58 0.08
N ASP A 31 -3.09 14.58 0.43
CA ASP A 31 -3.58 15.10 1.72
C ASP A 31 -3.03 14.29 2.90
N PHE A 32 -2.92 12.97 2.74
CA PHE A 32 -2.27 12.07 3.70
C PHE A 32 -0.78 12.40 3.88
N SER A 33 -0.03 12.48 2.78
CA SER A 33 1.41 12.74 2.81
C SER A 33 1.73 14.10 3.41
N VAL A 34 1.00 15.16 3.03
CA VAL A 34 1.16 16.51 3.61
C VAL A 34 0.87 16.49 5.11
N ALA A 35 -0.18 15.79 5.55
CA ALA A 35 -0.51 15.71 6.97
C ALA A 35 0.55 14.99 7.82
N LEU A 36 1.37 14.12 7.20
CA LEU A 36 2.51 13.47 7.84
C LEU A 36 3.80 14.28 7.78
N GLU A 37 4.02 15.07 6.72
CA GLU A 37 5.20 15.92 6.54
C GLU A 37 5.22 17.13 7.50
N ASP A 38 4.05 17.57 7.99
CA ASP A 38 3.95 18.58 9.05
C ASP A 38 4.52 18.09 10.40
N LEU A 39 4.95 16.83 10.50
CA LEU A 39 5.41 16.20 11.73
C LEU A 39 6.93 15.95 11.71
N PRO A 40 7.66 16.25 12.80
CA PRO A 40 9.09 16.01 12.86
C PRO A 40 9.41 14.51 12.80
N ASN A 41 10.48 14.18 12.07
CA ASN A 41 11.15 12.87 11.97
C ASN A 41 10.46 11.80 11.11
N LEU A 42 9.40 12.14 10.36
CA LEU A 42 8.82 11.23 9.38
C LEU A 42 8.96 11.81 7.99
N ALA A 43 9.16 10.92 7.02
CA ALA A 43 9.12 11.22 5.61
C ALA A 43 8.14 10.28 4.94
N THR A 44 7.55 10.75 3.84
CA THR A 44 6.72 9.91 2.98
C THR A 44 7.38 9.74 1.63
N ARG A 45 7.17 8.57 1.03
CA ARG A 45 7.52 8.30 -0.36
C ARG A 45 6.30 7.70 -1.03
N THR A 46 5.84 8.35 -2.09
CA THR A 46 4.70 7.87 -2.86
C THR A 46 5.21 7.18 -4.12
N GLU A 47 4.67 6.01 -4.43
CA GLU A 47 4.90 5.28 -5.67
C GLU A 47 3.56 5.07 -6.37
N GLN A 48 3.46 5.61 -7.58
CA GLN A 48 2.28 5.53 -8.44
C GLN A 48 2.67 4.67 -9.65
N GLY A 49 2.28 3.40 -9.63
CA GLY A 49 2.50 2.53 -10.79
C GLY A 49 1.49 2.85 -11.88
N SER A 50 1.94 3.12 -13.11
CA SER A 50 1.07 3.45 -14.26
C SER A 50 0.11 2.32 -14.68
N TYR A 51 0.20 1.14 -14.06
CA TYR A 51 -0.63 -0.04 -14.31
C TYR A 51 -1.27 -0.60 -13.03
N SER A 52 -1.22 0.16 -11.93
CA SER A 52 -1.69 -0.25 -10.62
C SER A 52 -3.08 0.33 -10.34
N ASN A 53 -3.97 -0.47 -9.75
CA ASN A 53 -5.26 0.02 -9.25
C ASN A 53 -5.13 0.75 -7.91
N PHE A 54 -3.91 1.12 -7.50
CA PHE A 54 -3.64 1.70 -6.20
C PHE A 54 -2.39 2.58 -6.21
N CYS A 55 -2.33 3.48 -5.24
CA CYS A 55 -1.17 4.28 -4.89
C CYS A 55 -0.51 3.72 -3.63
N ALA A 56 0.81 3.52 -3.67
CA ALA A 56 1.58 3.09 -2.52
C ALA A 56 2.21 4.28 -1.81
N VAL A 57 2.08 4.36 -0.49
CA VAL A 57 2.75 5.35 0.36
C VAL A 57 3.59 4.63 1.40
N TYR A 58 4.89 4.87 1.36
CA TYR A 58 5.84 4.42 2.37
C TYR A 58 6.02 5.54 3.39
N VAL A 59 5.67 5.28 4.64
CA VAL A 59 5.91 6.17 5.77
C VAL A 59 7.09 5.63 6.55
N TYR A 60 8.16 6.41 6.65
CA TYR A 60 9.42 5.96 7.25
C TYR A 60 10.12 7.07 8.03
N ASP A 61 11.00 6.67 8.94
CA ASP A 61 11.91 7.56 9.65
C ASP A 61 13.29 7.49 8.96
N PRO A 62 13.77 8.58 8.33
CA PRO A 62 15.09 8.60 7.70
C PRO A 62 16.24 8.24 8.64
N ALA A 63 16.10 8.48 9.96
CA ALA A 63 17.10 8.14 10.96
C ALA A 63 17.22 6.63 11.20
N GLN A 64 16.19 5.85 10.85
CA GLN A 64 16.18 4.38 10.98
C GLN A 64 16.68 3.66 9.73
N ALA A 65 17.29 4.39 8.79
CA ALA A 65 17.84 3.82 7.57
C ALA A 65 18.90 2.75 7.88
N VAL A 66 18.69 1.55 7.36
CA VAL A 66 19.64 0.43 7.44
C VAL A 66 20.61 0.54 6.28
N ARG A 67 21.91 0.52 6.59
CA ARG A 67 22.98 0.49 5.59
C ARG A 67 23.54 -0.92 5.49
N GLY A 68 23.76 -1.38 4.28
CA GLY A 68 24.48 -2.60 4.02
C GLY A 68 25.34 -2.50 2.77
N GLN A 69 26.09 -3.55 2.52
CA GLN A 69 26.93 -3.69 1.34
C GLN A 69 26.66 -5.08 0.75
N ASP A 70 26.44 -5.14 -0.55
CA ASP A 70 26.29 -6.42 -1.24
C ASP A 70 27.66 -7.10 -1.43
N PRO A 71 27.70 -8.40 -1.77
CA PRO A 71 28.96 -9.11 -2.02
C PRO A 71 29.80 -8.54 -3.18
N GLU A 72 29.17 -7.79 -4.09
CA GLU A 72 29.81 -7.16 -5.25
C GLU A 72 30.43 -5.79 -4.89
N GLY A 73 30.19 -5.30 -3.67
CA GLY A 73 30.75 -4.08 -3.11
C GLY A 73 29.83 -2.85 -3.20
N SER A 74 28.63 -2.97 -3.77
CA SER A 74 27.67 -1.86 -3.84
C SER A 74 27.08 -1.57 -2.47
N LEU A 75 27.02 -0.30 -2.12
CA LEU A 75 26.38 0.15 -0.88
C LEU A 75 24.88 0.24 -1.10
N HIS A 76 24.09 -0.26 -0.17
CA HIS A 76 22.64 -0.13 -0.21
C HIS A 76 22.12 0.51 1.07
N ARG A 77 21.09 1.34 0.90
CA ARG A 77 20.36 2.00 1.97
C ARG A 77 18.91 1.58 1.89
N SER A 78 18.42 0.91 2.92
CA SER A 78 17.02 0.50 3.06
C SER A 78 16.34 1.27 4.17
N PHE A 79 15.08 1.62 3.95
CA PHE A 79 14.22 2.35 4.86
C PHE A 79 13.06 1.45 5.27
N PRO A 80 13.13 0.84 6.48
CA PRO A 80 11.97 0.17 7.07
C PRO A 80 10.78 1.13 7.09
N SER A 81 9.67 0.68 6.53
CA SER A 81 8.53 1.55 6.23
C SER A 81 7.22 0.90 6.63
N LEU A 82 6.31 1.71 7.14
CA LEU A 82 4.89 1.39 7.11
C LEU A 82 4.38 1.65 5.69
N LEU A 83 3.85 0.64 5.04
CA LEU A 83 3.35 0.70 3.68
C LEU A 83 1.82 0.77 3.67
N ILE A 84 1.28 1.76 2.97
CA ILE A 84 -0.17 1.98 2.83
C ILE A 84 -0.52 1.99 1.36
N TYR A 85 -1.44 1.13 0.94
CA TYR A 85 -1.98 1.11 -0.43
C TYR A 85 -3.36 1.74 -0.45
N PHE A 86 -3.56 2.81 -1.20
CA PHE A 86 -4.84 3.48 -1.42
C PHE A 86 -5.45 3.00 -2.75
N HIS A 87 -6.65 2.42 -2.73
CA HIS A 87 -7.29 1.91 -3.93
C HIS A 87 -7.91 3.01 -4.81
N HIS A 88 -7.71 2.98 -6.12
CA HIS A 88 -8.20 4.02 -7.03
C HIS A 88 -9.73 4.06 -7.15
N LEU A 89 -10.39 2.93 -6.97
CA LEU A 89 -11.83 2.79 -7.26
C LEU A 89 -12.69 2.64 -6.02
N ALA A 90 -12.09 2.58 -4.83
CA ALA A 90 -12.79 2.44 -3.56
C ALA A 90 -12.03 3.19 -2.45
N PRO A 91 -12.71 3.81 -1.49
CA PRO A 91 -12.10 4.58 -0.40
C PRO A 91 -11.58 3.63 0.70
N ILE A 92 -10.80 2.63 0.30
CA ILE A 92 -10.25 1.59 1.14
C ILE A 92 -8.74 1.62 0.99
N ALA A 93 -8.06 1.45 2.12
CA ALA A 93 -6.63 1.27 2.16
C ALA A 93 -6.23 -0.05 2.83
N ALA A 94 -5.17 -0.68 2.30
CA ALA A 94 -4.46 -1.77 2.95
C ALA A 94 -3.19 -1.24 3.62
N LEU A 95 -2.86 -1.81 4.77
CA LEU A 95 -1.74 -1.37 5.61
C LEU A 95 -0.85 -2.58 5.92
N GLY A 96 0.47 -2.38 5.95
CA GLY A 96 1.39 -3.38 6.48
C GLY A 96 2.82 -2.88 6.56
N MET A 97 3.75 -3.78 6.86
CA MET A 97 5.16 -3.44 6.99
C MET A 97 5.92 -3.87 5.75
N SER A 98 6.79 -3.01 5.25
CA SER A 98 7.68 -3.31 4.14
C SER A 98 8.93 -2.43 4.22
N SER A 99 9.63 -2.26 3.11
CA SER A 99 10.71 -1.29 3.01
C SER A 99 10.82 -0.76 1.59
N TRP A 100 11.44 0.40 1.45
CA TRP A 100 11.99 0.81 0.17
C TRP A 100 13.46 1.11 0.36
N GLY A 101 14.25 1.03 -0.70
CA GLY A 101 15.67 1.30 -0.62
C GLY A 101 16.25 1.77 -1.94
N GLU A 102 17.53 2.10 -1.87
CA GLU A 102 18.33 2.48 -3.01
C GLU A 102 19.74 1.92 -2.91
N THR A 103 20.30 1.60 -4.07
CA THR A 103 21.72 1.28 -4.20
C THR A 103 22.47 2.55 -4.50
N LEU A 104 23.58 2.76 -3.81
CA LEU A 104 24.48 3.90 -3.95
C LEU A 104 25.73 3.45 -4.71
N ARG A 105 26.11 4.25 -5.71
CA ARG A 105 27.40 4.15 -6.39
C ARG A 105 28.52 4.58 -5.46
N SER A 106 29.75 4.24 -5.85
CA SER A 106 30.98 4.63 -5.14
C SER A 106 31.18 6.14 -5.04
N ASP A 107 30.55 6.93 -5.91
CA ASP A 107 30.54 8.41 -5.88
C ASP A 107 29.43 8.99 -4.96
N GLY A 108 28.65 8.16 -4.28
CA GLY A 108 27.55 8.56 -3.41
C GLY A 108 26.24 8.85 -4.12
N THR A 109 26.16 8.71 -5.45
CA THR A 109 24.91 8.89 -6.22
C THR A 109 24.04 7.63 -6.19
N SER A 110 22.72 7.80 -6.22
CA SER A 110 21.76 6.70 -6.28
C SER A 110 21.75 6.05 -7.68
N SER A 111 21.95 4.73 -7.77
CA SER A 111 21.97 3.98 -9.04
C SER A 111 20.65 3.33 -9.40
N SER A 112 19.95 2.80 -8.39
CA SER A 112 18.72 2.03 -8.57
C SER A 112 17.91 2.07 -7.28
N ARG A 113 16.60 1.81 -7.41
CA ARG A 113 15.67 1.75 -6.29
C ARG A 113 15.10 0.34 -6.19
N HIS A 114 14.87 -0.09 -4.96
CA HIS A 114 14.13 -1.30 -4.67
C HIS A 114 12.91 -0.93 -3.84
N LEU A 115 11.75 -1.46 -4.22
CA LEU A 115 10.48 -1.21 -3.56
C LEU A 115 9.96 -2.55 -3.06
N GLY A 116 9.80 -2.68 -1.75
CA GLY A 116 9.15 -3.82 -1.15
C GLY A 116 7.64 -3.76 -1.41
N GLY A 117 7.06 -4.88 -1.83
CA GLY A 117 5.62 -5.01 -1.96
C GLY A 117 4.92 -5.14 -0.60
N LEU A 118 3.60 -5.20 -0.65
CA LEU A 118 2.77 -5.70 0.44
C LEU A 118 2.17 -7.04 0.00
N ASP A 119 2.46 -8.12 0.71
CA ASP A 119 1.76 -9.39 0.53
C ASP A 119 0.66 -9.55 1.60
N LEU A 120 -0.28 -10.46 1.37
CA LEU A 120 -1.42 -10.74 2.27
C LEU A 120 -0.99 -11.04 3.70
N GLN A 121 0.09 -11.81 3.83
CA GLN A 121 0.67 -12.19 5.11
C GLN A 121 1.30 -10.99 5.85
N ASP A 122 1.61 -9.92 5.14
CA ASP A 122 2.23 -8.70 5.68
C ASP A 122 1.19 -7.64 6.04
N ILE A 123 -0.09 -7.85 5.68
CA ILE A 123 -1.18 -6.94 6.02
C ILE A 123 -1.35 -6.92 7.55
N SER A 124 -1.42 -5.71 8.08
CA SER A 124 -1.53 -5.45 9.50
C SER A 124 -2.71 -4.53 9.77
N SER A 125 -3.30 -4.65 10.96
CA SER A 125 -4.25 -3.65 11.45
C SER A 125 -3.52 -2.37 11.88
N LEU A 126 -4.24 -1.25 11.90
CA LEU A 126 -3.67 0.01 12.39
C LEU A 126 -3.19 -0.09 13.84
N ASP A 127 -3.86 -0.87 14.68
CA ASP A 127 -3.49 -1.11 16.08
C ASP A 127 -2.18 -1.88 16.27
N ALA A 128 -1.76 -2.64 15.25
CA ALA A 128 -0.50 -3.36 15.26
C ALA A 128 0.71 -2.44 14.99
N VAL A 129 0.49 -1.21 14.54
CA VAL A 129 1.57 -0.24 14.30
C VAL A 129 2.23 0.12 15.63
N ARG A 130 3.55 -0.09 15.69
CA ARG A 130 4.40 0.31 16.82
C ARG A 130 5.51 1.22 16.29
N PRO A 131 5.82 2.33 16.99
CA PRO A 131 5.29 2.80 18.27
C PRO A 131 3.88 3.42 18.21
N HIS A 132 3.17 3.51 19.34
CA HIS A 132 1.80 4.09 19.43
C HIS A 132 1.72 5.55 18.94
N SER A 133 2.81 6.31 19.08
CA SER A 133 2.87 7.68 18.54
C SER A 133 2.77 7.71 17.02
N LEU A 134 3.35 6.72 16.32
CA LEU A 134 3.22 6.59 14.87
C LEU A 134 1.79 6.20 14.50
N GLN A 135 1.20 5.26 15.24
CA GLN A 135 -0.20 4.87 15.07
C GLN A 135 -1.15 6.07 15.12
N SER A 136 -1.10 6.88 16.19
CA SER A 136 -1.97 8.06 16.33
C SER A 136 -1.79 9.08 15.21
N ARG A 137 -0.57 9.23 14.68
CA ARG A 137 -0.28 10.15 13.57
C ARG A 137 -0.87 9.65 12.26
N VAL A 138 -0.69 8.36 11.96
CA VAL A 138 -1.27 7.73 10.77
C VAL A 138 -2.79 7.77 10.83
N ASP A 139 -3.40 7.48 11.97
CA ASP A 139 -4.85 7.60 12.17
C ASP A 139 -5.34 9.03 11.91
N ALA A 140 -4.67 10.04 12.49
CA ALA A 140 -5.03 11.44 12.29
C ALA A 140 -4.90 11.89 10.82
N ALA A 141 -3.88 11.40 10.09
CA ALA A 141 -3.70 11.69 8.67
C ALA A 141 -4.77 11.00 7.81
N LEU A 142 -5.13 9.74 8.09
CA LEU A 142 -6.18 9.01 7.38
C LEU A 142 -7.56 9.65 7.52
N ARG A 143 -7.87 10.22 8.69
CA ARG A 143 -9.13 10.95 8.91
C ARG A 143 -9.31 12.15 7.97
N ARG A 144 -8.26 12.61 7.27
CA ARG A 144 -8.35 13.69 6.27
C ARG A 144 -8.69 13.22 4.85
N THR A 145 -8.61 11.94 4.54
CA THR A 145 -8.66 11.44 3.15
C THR A 145 -9.95 10.75 2.75
N ALA A 146 -10.87 10.53 3.72
CA ALA A 146 -12.06 9.71 3.56
C ALA A 146 -11.80 8.21 3.26
N TYR A 147 -10.55 7.76 3.27
CA TYR A 147 -10.20 6.34 3.12
C TYR A 147 -10.27 5.62 4.46
N ALA A 148 -10.90 4.44 4.47
CA ALA A 148 -10.90 3.54 5.61
C ALA A 148 -9.77 2.52 5.47
N VAL A 149 -8.91 2.42 6.49
CA VAL A 149 -7.98 1.28 6.59
C VAL A 149 -8.77 0.06 7.02
N GLN A 150 -8.74 -0.98 6.20
CA GLN A 150 -9.44 -2.22 6.49
C GLN A 150 -8.52 -3.20 7.21
N PRO A 151 -9.05 -3.98 8.17
CA PRO A 151 -8.24 -4.94 8.89
C PRO A 151 -7.94 -6.17 7.99
N PRO A 152 -6.93 -6.99 8.35
CA PRO A 152 -6.57 -8.18 7.55
C PRO A 152 -7.78 -9.07 7.23
N GLU A 153 -8.70 -9.24 8.18
CA GLU A 153 -9.89 -10.09 8.03
C GLU A 153 -10.82 -9.63 6.91
N TYR A 154 -10.86 -8.33 6.58
CA TYR A 154 -11.62 -7.81 5.45
C TYR A 154 -11.03 -8.28 4.11
N PHE A 155 -9.70 -8.33 4.03
CA PHE A 155 -8.97 -8.69 2.82
C PHE A 155 -8.89 -10.20 2.58
N MET A 156 -9.06 -10.99 3.63
CA MET A 156 -9.09 -12.46 3.62
C MET A 156 -10.50 -13.05 3.37
N GLN A 157 -11.51 -12.22 3.09
CA GLN A 157 -12.86 -12.74 2.80
C GLN A 157 -12.94 -13.36 1.39
N PHE A 158 -13.82 -14.35 1.27
CA PHE A 158 -14.19 -14.93 -0.02
C PHE A 158 -14.88 -13.89 -0.90
N ALA A 159 -14.64 -13.95 -2.21
CA ALA A 159 -15.42 -13.16 -3.15
C ALA A 159 -16.89 -13.60 -3.15
N PRO A 160 -17.86 -12.69 -3.34
CA PRO A 160 -19.28 -13.03 -3.36
C PRO A 160 -19.65 -14.12 -4.38
N ASP A 161 -20.70 -14.90 -4.14
CA ASP A 161 -21.06 -16.05 -5.01
C ASP A 161 -21.41 -15.69 -6.46
N TRP A 162 -21.82 -14.44 -6.70
CA TRP A 162 -22.05 -13.89 -8.06
C TRP A 162 -20.73 -13.55 -8.79
N PHE A 163 -19.59 -13.63 -8.09
CA PHE A 163 -18.23 -13.42 -8.57
C PHE A 163 -17.64 -14.75 -9.05
N GLY A 164 -17.91 -15.11 -10.31
CA GLY A 164 -17.51 -16.38 -10.89
C GLY A 164 -15.99 -16.61 -10.97
N SER A 165 -15.56 -17.86 -10.90
CA SER A 165 -14.17 -18.27 -11.09
C SER A 165 -13.65 -17.84 -12.46
N SER A 166 -12.55 -17.09 -12.52
CA SER A 166 -11.83 -16.88 -13.78
C SER A 166 -10.89 -18.07 -14.05
N ARG A 167 -10.58 -18.34 -15.34
CA ARG A 167 -9.54 -19.31 -15.77
C ARG A 167 -8.18 -19.13 -15.07
N ARG A 168 -7.90 -17.96 -14.50
CA ARG A 168 -6.63 -17.66 -13.79
C ARG A 168 -6.63 -18.05 -12.32
N SER A 169 -7.78 -18.50 -11.78
CA SER A 169 -7.97 -18.92 -10.39
C SER A 169 -8.28 -20.41 -10.26
N GLU A 170 -8.16 -21.16 -11.36
CA GLU A 170 -8.37 -22.60 -11.43
C GLU A 170 -7.19 -23.30 -10.72
N GLY A 171 -7.47 -24.01 -9.61
CA GLY A 171 -6.46 -24.71 -8.81
C GLY A 171 -5.78 -23.91 -7.68
N ALA A 172 -6.10 -22.62 -7.51
CA ALA A 172 -5.62 -21.82 -6.37
C ALA A 172 -6.49 -22.05 -5.12
N ALA A 173 -5.89 -22.03 -3.93
CA ALA A 173 -6.64 -22.09 -2.66
C ALA A 173 -7.64 -20.91 -2.60
N PRO A 174 -8.92 -21.13 -2.20
CA PRO A 174 -10.01 -20.18 -2.46
C PRO A 174 -9.98 -18.85 -1.66
N TRP A 175 -8.93 -18.58 -0.86
CA TRP A 175 -9.08 -17.76 0.35
C TRP A 175 -8.66 -16.29 0.33
N ASN A 176 -8.15 -15.67 -0.72
CA ASN A 176 -7.71 -14.25 -0.61
C ASN A 176 -8.09 -13.34 -1.79
N ARG A 177 -9.35 -13.39 -2.23
CA ARG A 177 -9.73 -12.73 -3.49
C ARG A 177 -9.87 -11.20 -3.37
N LEU A 178 -10.30 -10.64 -2.25
CA LEU A 178 -10.44 -9.17 -2.13
C LEU A 178 -9.08 -8.46 -2.28
N PHE A 179 -8.06 -8.83 -1.52
CA PHE A 179 -6.74 -8.20 -1.68
C PHE A 179 -6.14 -8.39 -3.09
N HIS A 180 -6.24 -9.59 -3.66
CA HIS A 180 -5.75 -9.87 -5.01
C HIS A 180 -6.52 -9.08 -6.10
N LEU A 181 -7.76 -8.64 -5.83
CA LEU A 181 -8.55 -7.78 -6.72
C LEU A 181 -8.22 -6.30 -6.58
N PHE A 182 -7.98 -5.84 -5.34
CA PHE A 182 -7.77 -4.43 -5.02
C PHE A 182 -6.28 -4.01 -5.15
N PHE A 183 -5.31 -4.87 -4.84
CA PHE A 183 -3.97 -4.39 -4.45
C PHE A 183 -2.76 -5.12 -5.05
N GLN A 184 -2.94 -6.02 -6.02
CA GLN A 184 -1.80 -6.75 -6.59
C GLN A 184 -1.08 -5.97 -7.70
N VAL A 185 0.25 -5.88 -7.60
CA VAL A 185 1.16 -5.52 -8.71
C VAL A 185 1.25 -6.72 -9.67
N VAL A 186 1.12 -6.48 -10.98
CA VAL A 186 1.56 -7.46 -11.98
C VAL A 186 3.08 -7.39 -12.03
N GLY A 187 3.76 -8.43 -11.54
CA GLY A 187 5.16 -8.70 -11.88
C GLY A 187 5.30 -9.18 -13.30
#